data_AF-A0A3B9TPX5-F1
#
_entry.id   AF-A0A3B9TPX5-F1
#
_cell.length_a   1.000
_cell.length_b   1.000
_cell.length_c   1.000
_cell.angle_alpha   90.00
_cell.angle_beta   90.00
_cell.angle_gamma   90.00
#
_symmetry.space_group_name_H-M   'P 1'
#
loop_
_entity.id
_entity.type
_entity.pdbx_description
1 polymer ?
#
loop_
_entity_poly.entity_id
_entity_poly.type
_entity_poly.pdbx_seq_one_letter_code
_entity_poly.pdbx_strand_id
1 'polypeptide(L)'
;GIKQVENTNGHNSAIDEAFSGAKRAGEIMTGWAWPRSVAKEVVRLVRWRGLLSEGSEPKELRRLMVLNGTRWMDCLFLLSKADIMALSTDFSPWLENRRIVLESTFRLTGTKPPLDGEDVMKILDIKEGPKVGEALSALSEEMAEKGTLDAESAAEWLRKRFSRNGTTQEKDAQYMENGEIL
;
A
#
# COMPACT_ATOMS: atom_id res chain seq x y z
N GLY A 1 25.40 -11.54 -35.70
CA GLY A 1 25.22 -10.70 -34.51
C GLY A 1 24.23 -9.62 -34.87
N ILE A 2 23.31 -9.19 -34.03
CA ILE A 2 23.25 -9.15 -32.56
C ILE A 2 21.78 -9.39 -32.20
N LYS A 3 21.50 -10.29 -31.25
CA LYS A 3 20.15 -10.48 -30.71
C LYS A 3 19.79 -9.26 -29.88
N GLN A 4 18.59 -8.71 -30.09
CA GLN A 4 17.99 -7.77 -29.16
C GLN A 4 17.87 -8.44 -27.80
N VAL A 5 18.51 -7.83 -26.80
CA VAL A 5 18.33 -8.19 -25.40
C VAL A 5 17.13 -7.38 -24.94
N GLU A 6 16.01 -8.07 -24.77
CA GLU A 6 14.80 -7.53 -24.15
C GLU A 6 15.16 -6.95 -22.78
N ASN A 7 14.89 -5.66 -22.63
CA ASN A 7 15.26 -4.88 -21.47
C ASN A 7 14.29 -5.18 -20.31
N THR A 8 14.60 -6.22 -19.54
CA THR A 8 13.92 -6.56 -18.27
C THR A 8 14.50 -5.80 -17.07
N ASN A 9 15.48 -4.91 -17.27
CA ASN A 9 16.23 -4.24 -16.20
C ASN A 9 15.69 -2.87 -15.75
N GLY A 10 14.68 -2.30 -16.43
CA GLY A 10 14.18 -0.96 -16.11
C GLY A 10 13.48 -0.84 -14.75
N HIS A 11 12.74 -1.87 -14.34
CA HIS A 11 11.98 -1.85 -13.08
C HIS A 11 12.86 -1.97 -11.83
N ASN A 12 14.00 -2.67 -11.89
CA ASN A 12 14.88 -2.82 -10.72
C ASN A 12 15.65 -1.53 -10.39
N SER A 13 16.03 -0.73 -11.40
CA SER A 13 16.83 0.50 -11.20
C SER A 13 16.07 1.60 -10.45
N ALA A 14 14.78 1.81 -10.77
CA ALA A 14 13.97 2.85 -10.12
C ALA A 14 13.63 2.50 -8.67
N ILE A 15 13.38 1.21 -8.41
CA ILE A 15 13.18 0.68 -7.05
C ILE A 15 14.46 0.86 -6.23
N ASP A 16 15.62 0.47 -6.78
CA ASP A 16 16.91 0.60 -6.09
C ASP A 16 17.26 2.06 -5.76
N GLU A 17 16.97 3.00 -6.67
CA GLU A 17 17.16 4.44 -6.44
C GLU A 17 16.23 4.98 -5.34
N ALA A 18 14.97 4.54 -5.32
CA ALA A 18 14.02 4.91 -4.28
C ALA A 18 14.47 4.42 -2.89
N PHE A 19 14.93 3.17 -2.79
CA PHE A 19 15.48 2.61 -1.55
C PHE A 19 16.78 3.28 -1.13
N SER A 20 17.67 3.60 -2.08
CA SER A 20 18.92 4.33 -1.82
C SER A 20 18.68 5.75 -1.28
N GLY A 21 17.71 6.47 -1.85
CA GLY A 21 17.32 7.80 -1.34
C GLY A 21 16.73 7.75 0.06
N ALA A 22 15.83 6.80 0.32
CA ALA A 22 15.21 6.62 1.63
C ALA A 22 16.23 6.27 2.73
N LYS A 23 17.21 5.41 2.41
CA LYS A 23 18.31 5.08 3.32
C LYS A 23 19.13 6.31 3.68
N ARG A 24 19.57 7.08 2.68
CA ARG A 24 20.33 8.33 2.89
C ARG A 24 19.56 9.34 3.72
N ALA A 25 18.26 9.51 3.45
CA ALA A 25 17.40 10.37 4.26
C ALA A 25 17.38 9.93 5.73
N GLY A 26 17.30 8.62 6.00
CA GLY A 26 17.35 8.07 7.36
C GLY A 26 18.67 8.35 8.08
N GLU A 27 19.80 8.21 7.39
CA GLU A 27 21.14 8.51 7.90
C GLU A 27 21.27 10.00 8.26
N ILE A 28 20.84 10.91 7.37
CA ILE A 28 20.86 12.37 7.60
C ILE A 28 19.99 12.74 8.81
N MET A 29 18.74 12.27 8.84
CA MET A 29 17.81 12.60 9.92
C MET A 29 18.33 12.13 11.28
N THR A 30 18.98 10.97 11.32
CA THR A 30 19.61 10.43 12.53
C THR A 30 20.84 11.24 12.92
N GLY A 31 21.69 11.60 11.95
CA GLY A 31 22.88 12.42 12.18
C GLY A 31 22.55 13.81 12.73
N TRP A 32 21.40 14.36 12.38
CA TRP A 32 20.88 15.64 12.90
C TRP A 32 20.01 15.50 14.16
N ALA A 33 19.93 14.30 14.72
CA ALA A 33 19.18 14.02 15.94
C ALA A 33 17.68 14.41 15.90
N TRP A 34 17.05 14.32 14.72
CA TRP A 34 15.60 14.52 14.62
C TRP A 34 14.82 13.43 15.40
N PRO A 35 13.61 13.74 15.90
CA PRO A 35 12.77 12.74 16.55
C PRO A 35 12.53 11.53 15.63
N ARG A 36 12.60 10.33 16.20
CA ARG A 36 12.44 9.06 15.46
C ARG A 36 11.14 8.98 14.66
N SER A 37 10.05 9.56 15.16
CA SER A 37 8.75 9.63 14.47
C SER A 37 8.86 10.42 13.16
N VAL A 38 9.46 11.61 13.22
CA VAL A 38 9.67 12.49 12.05
C VAL A 38 10.61 11.82 11.06
N ALA A 39 11.72 11.24 11.52
CA ALA A 39 12.66 10.51 10.65
C ALA A 39 11.97 9.37 9.89
N LYS A 40 11.15 8.55 10.59
CA LYS A 40 10.37 7.47 9.96
C LYS A 40 9.37 7.98 8.92
N GLU A 41 8.75 9.13 9.16
CA GLU A 41 7.82 9.73 8.21
C GLU A 41 8.54 10.21 6.94
N VAL A 42 9.64 10.95 7.09
CA VAL A 42 10.45 11.45 5.98
C VAL A 42 11.02 10.29 5.14
N VAL A 43 11.57 9.25 5.78
CA VAL A 43 12.08 8.06 5.08
C VAL A 43 11.00 7.40 4.23
N ARG A 44 9.77 7.29 4.77
CA ARG A 44 8.64 6.74 4.00
C ARG A 44 8.27 7.64 2.82
N LEU A 45 8.20 8.96 3.00
CA LEU A 45 7.90 9.89 1.91
C LEU A 45 8.94 9.80 0.79
N VAL A 46 10.22 9.83 1.15
CA VAL A 46 11.32 9.74 0.17
C VAL A 46 11.30 8.41 -0.57
N ARG A 47 10.96 7.31 0.11
CA ARG A 47 10.83 5.99 -0.52
C ARG A 47 9.76 5.96 -1.61
N TRP A 48 8.64 6.65 -1.42
CA TRP A 48 7.51 6.59 -2.35
C TRP A 48 7.44 7.78 -3.33
N ARG A 49 8.37 8.74 -3.25
CA ARG A 49 8.30 10.02 -3.99
C ARG A 49 8.17 9.86 -5.52
N GLY A 50 8.80 8.84 -6.09
CA GLY A 50 8.78 8.57 -7.54
C GLY A 50 7.47 7.95 -8.03
N LEU A 51 6.68 7.35 -7.13
CA LEU A 51 5.46 6.64 -7.48
C LEU A 51 4.49 7.52 -8.29
N LEU A 52 4.37 8.78 -7.87
CA LEU A 52 3.39 9.72 -8.41
C LEU A 52 3.83 10.40 -9.72
N SER A 53 5.11 10.24 -10.07
CA SER A 53 5.69 10.79 -11.31
C SER A 53 5.43 9.89 -12.52
N GLU A 54 5.11 8.62 -12.28
CA GLU A 54 4.69 7.65 -13.28
C GLU A 54 3.21 7.33 -13.12
N GLY A 55 2.57 6.80 -14.17
CA GLY A 55 1.20 6.31 -14.05
C GLY A 55 1.18 5.13 -13.08
N SER A 56 0.61 5.32 -11.89
CA SER A 56 0.54 4.26 -10.89
C SER A 56 -0.71 3.40 -11.08
N GLU A 57 -0.67 2.15 -10.63
CA GLU A 57 -1.90 1.36 -10.57
C GLU A 57 -2.86 1.99 -9.54
N PRO A 58 -4.13 2.27 -9.89
CA PRO A 58 -5.08 2.91 -8.98
C PRO A 58 -5.24 2.17 -7.65
N LYS A 59 -5.10 0.85 -7.66
CA LYS A 59 -5.16 -0.01 -6.48
C LYS A 59 -4.00 0.23 -5.52
N GLU A 60 -2.79 0.43 -6.03
CA GLU A 60 -1.61 0.73 -5.21
C GLU A 60 -1.76 2.08 -4.51
N LEU A 61 -2.27 3.09 -5.22
CA LEU A 61 -2.58 4.40 -4.64
C LEU A 61 -3.60 4.32 -3.51
N ARG A 62 -4.70 3.56 -3.71
CA ARG A 62 -5.72 3.33 -2.69
C ARG A 62 -5.15 2.65 -1.46
N ARG A 63 -4.34 1.61 -1.66
CA ARG A 63 -3.66 0.90 -0.58
C ARG A 63 -2.75 1.82 0.23
N LEU A 64 -1.92 2.62 -0.44
CA LEU A 64 -1.03 3.58 0.24
C LEU A 64 -1.81 4.64 1.02
N MET A 65 -2.88 5.15 0.43
CA MET A 65 -3.78 6.11 1.08
C MET A 65 -4.43 5.51 2.34
N VAL A 66 -4.97 4.29 2.26
CA VAL A 66 -5.61 3.60 3.41
C VAL A 66 -4.59 3.33 4.52
N LEU A 67 -3.39 2.84 4.17
CA LEU A 67 -2.37 2.47 5.15
C LEU A 67 -1.73 3.66 5.87
N ASN A 68 -1.60 4.81 5.20
CA ASN A 68 -0.86 5.96 5.74
C ASN A 68 -1.76 7.17 6.07
N GLY A 69 -2.99 7.18 5.58
CA GLY A 69 -3.94 8.27 5.75
C GLY A 69 -3.73 9.43 4.77
N THR A 70 -4.75 10.29 4.69
CA THR A 70 -4.83 11.42 3.76
C THR A 70 -3.72 12.45 3.95
N ARG A 71 -3.41 12.80 5.20
CA ARG A 71 -2.34 13.78 5.51
C ARG A 71 -0.99 13.33 4.97
N TRP A 72 -0.62 12.06 5.18
CA TRP A 72 0.64 11.54 4.66
C TRP A 72 0.63 11.52 3.13
N MET A 73 -0.50 11.15 2.54
CA MET A 73 -0.67 11.16 1.09
C MET A 73 -0.51 12.57 0.50
N ASP A 74 -1.04 13.60 1.16
CA ASP A 74 -0.87 15.01 0.76
C ASP A 74 0.60 15.45 0.81
N CYS A 75 1.35 15.04 1.85
CA CYS A 75 2.79 15.27 1.92
C CYS A 75 3.53 14.57 0.78
N LEU A 76 3.13 13.36 0.40
CA LEU A 76 3.71 12.64 -0.73
C LEU A 76 3.44 13.36 -2.06
N PHE A 77 2.22 13.84 -2.28
CA PHE A 77 1.87 14.65 -3.46
C PHE A 77 2.68 15.94 -3.54
N LEU A 78 2.88 16.62 -2.41
CA LEU A 78 3.68 17.84 -2.34
C LEU A 78 5.16 17.55 -2.68
N LEU A 79 5.73 16.49 -2.11
CA LEU A 79 7.12 16.10 -2.36
C LEU A 79 7.32 15.71 -3.83
N SER A 80 6.46 14.84 -4.36
CA SER A 80 6.53 14.44 -5.77
C SER A 80 6.35 15.62 -6.71
N LYS A 81 5.49 16.59 -6.39
CA LYS A 81 5.35 17.81 -7.18
C LYS A 81 6.68 18.56 -7.29
N ALA A 82 7.42 18.67 -6.19
CA ALA A 82 8.74 19.31 -6.18
C ALA A 82 9.76 18.54 -7.04
N ASP A 83 9.74 17.21 -6.97
CA ASP A 83 10.61 16.36 -7.81
C ASP A 83 10.27 16.51 -9.30
N ILE A 84 8.98 16.48 -9.67
CA ILE A 84 8.54 16.70 -11.05
C ILE A 84 8.99 18.07 -11.52
N MET A 85 8.77 19.13 -10.75
CA MET A 85 9.23 20.49 -11.11
C MET A 85 10.74 20.58 -11.34
N ALA A 86 11.54 19.71 -10.71
CA ALA A 86 12.99 19.70 -10.86
C ALA A 86 13.47 18.82 -12.03
N LEU A 87 12.73 17.76 -12.38
CA LEU A 87 13.20 16.70 -13.28
C LEU A 87 12.40 16.61 -14.59
N SER A 88 11.19 17.17 -14.65
CA SER A 88 10.24 17.05 -15.75
C SER A 88 9.37 18.30 -15.86
N THR A 89 8.60 18.39 -16.94
CA THR A 89 7.53 19.40 -17.10
C THR A 89 6.16 18.77 -17.30
N ASP A 90 6.06 17.44 -17.35
CA ASP A 90 4.79 16.74 -17.50
C ASP A 90 4.18 16.42 -16.14
N PHE A 91 3.03 17.04 -15.86
CA PHE A 91 2.25 16.84 -14.64
C PHE A 91 1.09 15.85 -14.83
N SER A 92 0.89 15.32 -16.04
CA SER A 92 -0.28 14.51 -16.36
C SER A 92 -0.41 13.27 -15.46
N PRO A 93 0.65 12.47 -15.23
CA PRO A 93 0.57 11.33 -14.31
C PRO A 93 0.25 11.75 -12.87
N TRP A 94 0.88 12.84 -12.40
CA TRP A 94 0.65 13.37 -11.06
C TRP A 94 -0.81 13.84 -10.86
N LEU A 95 -1.37 14.54 -11.85
CA LEU A 95 -2.76 15.01 -11.82
C LEU A 95 -3.74 13.84 -11.80
N GLU A 96 -3.52 12.81 -12.61
CA GLU A 96 -4.38 11.64 -12.64
C GLU A 96 -4.30 10.83 -11.34
N ASN A 97 -3.08 10.60 -10.84
CA ASN A 97 -2.88 9.95 -9.54
C ASN A 97 -3.58 10.76 -8.42
N ARG A 98 -3.51 12.09 -8.47
CA ARG A 98 -4.19 12.97 -7.50
C ARG A 98 -5.71 12.87 -7.62
N ARG A 99 -6.26 12.82 -8.83
CA ARG A 99 -7.69 12.63 -9.09
C ARG A 99 -8.19 11.33 -8.47
N ILE A 100 -7.48 10.21 -8.70
CA ILE A 100 -7.82 8.90 -8.15
C ILE A 100 -7.87 8.93 -6.62
N VAL A 101 -6.83 9.49 -5.98
CA VAL A 101 -6.76 9.56 -4.51
C VAL A 101 -7.86 10.44 -3.93
N LEU A 102 -8.16 11.58 -4.57
CA LEU A 102 -9.25 12.45 -4.13
C LEU A 102 -10.61 11.75 -4.25
N GLU A 103 -10.87 11.09 -5.37
CA GLU A 103 -12.08 10.30 -5.57
C GLU A 103 -12.24 9.21 -4.48
N SER A 104 -11.17 8.47 -4.21
CA SER A 104 -11.14 7.47 -3.14
C SER A 104 -11.32 8.07 -1.75
N THR A 105 -10.73 9.24 -1.49
CA THR A 105 -10.91 9.96 -0.22
C THR A 105 -12.37 10.36 -0.02
N PHE A 106 -13.05 10.88 -1.05
CA PHE A 106 -14.46 11.23 -0.98
C PHE A 106 -15.36 10.01 -0.71
N ARG A 107 -15.05 8.84 -1.29
CA ARG A 107 -15.80 7.60 -1.02
C ARG A 107 -15.68 7.14 0.44
N LEU A 108 -14.53 7.37 1.06
CA LEU A 108 -14.29 7.02 2.47
C LEU A 108 -14.79 8.08 3.45
N THR A 109 -14.79 9.36 3.05
CA THR A 109 -15.15 10.47 3.93
C THR A 109 -16.65 10.47 4.20
N GLY A 110 -17.04 10.43 5.48
CA GLY A 110 -18.45 10.40 5.89
C GLY A 110 -19.07 9.00 5.92
N THR A 111 -18.30 7.96 5.59
CA THR A 111 -18.74 6.57 5.64
C THR A 111 -18.24 5.92 6.94
N LYS A 112 -19.17 5.51 7.82
CA LYS A 112 -18.81 4.66 8.96
C LYS A 112 -18.36 3.29 8.43
N PRO A 113 -17.27 2.70 8.93
CA PRO A 113 -16.93 1.32 8.59
C PRO A 113 -18.14 0.40 8.83
N PRO A 114 -18.54 -0.42 7.85
CA PRO A 114 -19.74 -1.25 7.96
C PRO A 114 -19.55 -2.43 8.93
N LEU A 115 -18.30 -2.76 9.24
CA LEU A 115 -17.89 -3.84 10.14
C LEU A 115 -16.77 -3.34 11.05
N ASP A 116 -16.72 -3.87 12.27
CA ASP A 116 -15.62 -3.68 13.20
C ASP A 116 -14.72 -4.92 13.34
N GLY A 117 -13.75 -4.86 14.25
CA GLY A 117 -12.82 -5.98 14.47
C GLY A 117 -13.50 -7.23 15.02
N GLU A 118 -14.55 -7.07 15.84
CA GLU A 118 -15.29 -8.21 16.39
C GLU A 118 -16.12 -8.89 15.31
N ASP A 119 -16.75 -8.12 14.42
CA ASP A 119 -17.43 -8.64 13.25
C ASP A 119 -16.49 -9.44 12.36
N VAL A 120 -15.31 -8.90 12.06
CA VAL A 120 -14.29 -9.58 11.24
C VAL A 120 -13.85 -10.90 11.87
N MET A 121 -13.60 -10.92 13.18
CA MET A 121 -13.24 -12.15 13.89
C MET A 121 -14.33 -13.22 13.77
N LYS A 122 -15.60 -12.85 13.94
CA LYS A 122 -16.75 -13.76 13.80
C LYS A 122 -16.94 -14.25 12.36
N ILE A 123 -16.78 -13.37 11.38
CA ILE A 123 -17.01 -13.69 9.96
C ILE A 123 -15.93 -14.63 9.41
N LEU A 124 -14.67 -14.41 9.80
CA LEU A 124 -13.52 -15.14 9.29
C LEU A 124 -13.04 -16.28 10.20
N ASP A 125 -13.67 -16.45 11.38
CA ASP A 125 -13.27 -17.40 12.42
C ASP A 125 -11.77 -17.28 12.78
N ILE A 126 -11.31 -16.05 13.00
CA ILE A 126 -9.93 -15.74 13.37
C ILE A 126 -9.86 -15.12 14.75
N LYS A 127 -8.77 -15.40 15.46
CA LYS A 127 -8.46 -14.73 16.74
C LYS A 127 -8.05 -13.29 16.53
N GLU A 128 -8.12 -12.52 17.61
CA GLU A 128 -7.54 -11.18 17.67
C GLU A 128 -6.07 -11.19 17.23
N GLY A 129 -5.68 -10.18 16.44
CA GLY A 129 -4.32 -10.05 15.96
C GLY A 129 -4.17 -9.31 14.63
N PRO A 130 -2.95 -9.26 14.06
CA PRO A 130 -2.64 -8.48 12.86
C PRO A 130 -3.53 -8.80 11.66
N LYS A 131 -3.95 -10.06 11.51
CA LYS A 131 -4.85 -10.50 10.42
C LYS A 131 -6.19 -9.77 10.42
N VAL A 132 -6.71 -9.39 11.60
CA VAL A 132 -7.95 -8.59 11.71
C VAL A 132 -7.73 -7.20 11.10
N GLY A 133 -6.61 -6.55 11.41
CA GLY A 133 -6.23 -5.26 10.84
C GLY A 133 -5.99 -5.33 9.33
N GLU A 134 -5.37 -6.41 8.85
CA GLU A 134 -5.21 -6.65 7.40
C GLU A 134 -6.55 -6.79 6.69
N ALA A 135 -7.52 -7.50 7.28
CA ALA A 135 -8.86 -7.64 6.74
C ALA A 135 -9.62 -6.30 6.70
N LEU A 136 -9.56 -5.52 7.79
CA LEU A 136 -10.17 -4.18 7.85
C LEU A 136 -9.52 -3.20 6.85
N SER A 137 -8.19 -3.26 6.69
CA SER A 137 -7.47 -2.47 5.68
C SER A 137 -7.91 -2.86 4.27
N ALA A 138 -7.98 -4.16 3.97
CA ALA A 138 -8.40 -4.64 2.67
C ALA A 138 -9.85 -4.26 2.35
N LEU A 139 -10.74 -4.29 3.35
CA LEU A 139 -12.12 -3.81 3.20
C LEU A 139 -12.17 -2.30 2.93
N SER A 140 -11.33 -1.52 3.60
CA SER A 140 -11.23 -0.08 3.35
C SER A 140 -10.70 0.23 1.95
N GLU A 141 -9.74 -0.56 1.44
CA GLU A 141 -9.26 -0.47 0.06
C GLU A 141 -10.38 -0.76 -0.96
N GLU A 142 -11.20 -1.77 -0.71
CA GLU A 142 -12.37 -2.08 -1.54
C GLU A 142 -13.38 -0.93 -1.55
N MET A 143 -13.68 -0.37 -0.37
CA MET A 143 -14.58 0.78 -0.25
C MET A 143 -14.04 2.03 -0.93
N ALA A 144 -12.72 2.24 -0.89
CA ALA A 144 -12.05 3.32 -1.61
C ALA A 144 -12.17 3.18 -3.14
N GLU A 145 -12.39 1.97 -3.65
CA GLU A 145 -12.60 1.68 -5.06
C GLU A 145 -14.09 1.75 -5.46
N LYS A 146 -14.95 1.04 -4.72
CA LYS A 146 -16.35 0.80 -5.11
C LYS A 146 -17.36 1.71 -4.41
N GLY A 147 -16.94 2.41 -3.37
CA GLY A 147 -17.83 3.19 -2.51
C GLY A 147 -18.31 2.40 -1.30
N THR A 148 -19.31 2.93 -0.61
CA THR A 148 -19.85 2.35 0.62
C THR A 148 -20.45 0.97 0.38
N LEU A 149 -20.09 0.01 1.24
CA LEU A 149 -20.72 -1.30 1.33
C LEU A 149 -21.60 -1.32 2.58
N ASP A 150 -22.74 -2.01 2.51
CA ASP A 150 -23.47 -2.39 3.73
C ASP A 150 -22.77 -3.57 4.44
N ALA A 151 -23.22 -3.88 5.66
CA ALA A 151 -22.60 -4.90 6.49
C ALA A 151 -22.63 -6.30 5.84
N GLU A 152 -23.72 -6.65 5.15
CA GLU A 152 -23.86 -7.97 4.52
C GLU A 152 -22.93 -8.09 3.31
N SER A 153 -22.92 -7.09 2.44
CA SER A 153 -22.03 -7.03 1.26
C SER A 153 -20.56 -7.04 1.67
N ALA A 154 -20.21 -6.33 2.75
CA ALA A 154 -18.87 -6.33 3.32
C ALA A 154 -18.49 -7.72 3.87
N ALA A 155 -19.41 -8.41 4.54
CA ALA A 155 -19.18 -9.76 5.07
C ALA A 155 -19.00 -10.78 3.94
N GLU A 156 -19.84 -10.74 2.91
CA GLU A 156 -19.70 -11.60 1.72
C GLU A 156 -18.36 -11.36 1.03
N TRP A 157 -17.99 -10.09 0.84
CA TRP A 157 -16.71 -9.73 0.25
C TRP A 157 -15.52 -10.27 1.05
N LEU A 158 -15.54 -10.11 2.39
CA LEU A 158 -14.49 -10.63 3.27
C LEU A 158 -14.36 -12.14 3.16
N ARG A 159 -15.47 -12.89 3.23
CA ARG A 159 -15.46 -14.34 3.03
C ARG A 159 -14.83 -14.68 1.69
N LYS A 160 -15.32 -14.10 0.59
CA LYS A 160 -14.77 -14.36 -0.75
C LYS A 160 -13.28 -14.05 -0.87
N ARG A 161 -12.82 -12.95 -0.25
CA ARG A 161 -11.44 -12.47 -0.33
C ARG A 161 -10.47 -13.33 0.48
N PHE A 162 -10.91 -13.85 1.63
CA PHE A 162 -10.07 -14.57 2.59
C PHE A 162 -10.29 -16.09 2.61
N SER A 163 -11.41 -16.62 2.10
CA SER A 163 -11.63 -18.06 1.88
C SER A 163 -10.60 -18.66 0.92
N ARG A 164 -10.01 -17.86 0.02
CA ARG A 164 -8.91 -18.28 -0.86
C ARG A 164 -7.58 -18.50 -0.15
N ASN A 165 -7.44 -18.08 1.12
CA ASN A 165 -6.20 -18.20 1.90
C ASN A 165 -6.31 -19.21 3.07
N GLY A 166 -7.44 -19.92 3.19
CA GLY A 166 -7.75 -20.84 4.30
C GLY A 166 -6.95 -22.15 4.32
N THR A 167 -6.18 -22.50 3.28
CA THR A 167 -5.44 -23.78 3.22
C THR A 167 -3.98 -23.70 3.62
N THR A 168 -3.51 -22.59 4.22
CA THR A 168 -2.13 -22.55 4.75
C THR A 168 -1.99 -23.28 6.08
N GLN A 169 -3.09 -23.62 6.78
CA GLN A 169 -3.02 -24.47 7.98
C GLN A 169 -2.97 -25.99 7.68
N GLU A 170 -3.27 -26.43 6.46
CA GLU A 170 -3.10 -27.84 6.06
C GLU A 170 -1.72 -28.13 5.46
N LYS A 171 -1.04 -27.13 4.89
CA LYS A 171 0.31 -27.33 4.35
C LYS A 171 1.36 -27.51 5.45
N ASP A 172 1.27 -26.77 6.57
CA ASP A 172 2.23 -26.90 7.67
C ASP A 172 2.08 -28.25 8.42
N ALA A 173 0.89 -28.85 8.41
CA ALA A 173 0.69 -30.21 8.92
C ALA A 173 1.28 -31.27 7.97
N GLN A 174 1.24 -31.03 6.65
CA GLN A 174 1.79 -31.95 5.65
C GLN A 174 3.31 -31.84 5.48
N TYR A 175 3.92 -30.71 5.86
CA TYR A 175 5.39 -30.53 5.94
C TYR A 175 6.01 -31.11 7.21
N MET A 176 5.24 -31.31 8.28
CA MET A 176 5.71 -32.01 9.49
C MET A 176 5.56 -33.53 9.39
N GLU A 177 4.76 -34.04 8.44
CA GLU A 177 4.59 -35.47 8.19
C GLU A 177 5.58 -36.03 7.15
N ASN A 178 6.02 -35.22 6.19
CA ASN A 178 6.93 -35.66 5.12
C ASN A 178 8.32 -35.07 5.31
N GLY A 179 8.98 -35.47 6.40
CA GLY A 179 10.34 -35.03 6.71
C GLY A 179 11.28 -35.19 5.51
N GLU A 180 11.74 -34.07 4.95
CA GLU A 180 12.98 -33.99 4.18
C GLU A 180 13.74 -32.74 4.60
N ILE A 181 14.83 -33.00 5.30
CA ILE A 181 15.95 -32.09 5.50
C ILE A 181 16.63 -31.93 4.14
N LEU A 182 16.65 -30.73 3.56
CA LEU A 182 17.76 -30.16 2.78
C LEU A 182 17.71 -28.63 2.82
#